data_AF-A0A6M5YWR7-F1
#
_entry.id   AF-A0A6M5YWR7-F1
#
_cell.length_a   1.000
_cell.length_b   1.000
_cell.length_c   1.000
_cell.angle_alpha   90.00
_cell.angle_beta   90.00
_cell.angle_gamma   90.00
#
_symmetry.space_group_name_H-M   'P 1'
#
loop_
_entity.id
_entity.type
_entity.pdbx_description
1 polymer ?
#
loop_
_entity_poly.entity_id
_entity_poly.type
_entity_poly.pdbx_seq_one_letter_code
_entity_poly.pdbx_strand_id
1 'polypeptide(L)'
;MSQVSRRRALGCVPAAVCTALSSSTNSAHAADKEAGNIILLGPFRIDGWFLKARETSPLGGPLQPLSTPKSEDVVKVLSGCQLYLLDRRIGADPKKARFADSDSVEVLMGGTISGEWKDGKKTFTLSVATAEAIAGGTSYKEGVLPTRGWGLNISIHLWGTDGQDTVQAIYHFSSDKPRLRYDITGTILTEPGPKPT
;
A
#
# COMPACT_ATOMS: atom_id res chain seq x y z
N MET A 1 -53.87 -1.70 -22.66
CA MET A 1 -54.32 -0.92 -21.50
C MET A 1 -53.33 -1.17 -20.35
N SER A 2 -52.84 -0.08 -19.75
CA SER A 2 -52.12 0.12 -18.46
C SER A 2 -51.89 -1.13 -17.59
N GLN A 3 -50.72 -1.39 -16.99
CA GLN A 3 -50.14 -0.53 -15.95
C GLN A 3 -48.65 -0.83 -15.67
N VAL A 4 -47.84 0.23 -15.56
CA VAL A 4 -46.51 0.26 -14.92
C VAL A 4 -46.67 0.74 -13.47
N SER A 5 -46.02 0.09 -12.48
CA SER A 5 -45.52 0.71 -11.22
C SER A 5 -44.77 -0.35 -10.39
N ARG A 6 -43.44 -0.31 -10.17
CA ARG A 6 -42.61 0.48 -9.20
C ARG A 6 -43.05 0.45 -7.73
N ARG A 7 -42.29 -0.31 -6.90
CA ARG A 7 -41.85 -0.07 -5.49
C ARG A 7 -40.76 -1.14 -5.21
N ARG A 8 -39.46 -0.88 -4.99
CA ARG A 8 -38.70 -0.17 -3.93
C ARG A 8 -39.04 -0.60 -2.49
N ALA A 9 -38.16 -1.40 -1.89
CA ALA A 9 -37.70 -1.37 -0.50
C ALA A 9 -36.34 -2.12 -0.50
N LEU A 10 -35.15 -1.50 -0.40
CA LEU A 10 -34.54 -0.92 0.81
C LEU A 10 -34.69 -1.83 2.03
N GLY A 11 -33.68 -2.68 2.25
CA GLY A 11 -33.41 -3.34 3.52
C GLY A 11 -31.96 -3.06 3.89
N CYS A 12 -31.73 -1.97 4.62
CA CYS A 12 -30.51 -1.76 5.40
C CYS A 12 -30.52 -2.75 6.57
N VAL A 13 -29.46 -3.52 6.75
CA VAL A 13 -29.01 -3.98 8.07
C VAL A 13 -27.48 -3.93 8.09
N PRO A 14 -26.86 -3.05 8.90
CA PRO A 14 -25.44 -3.14 9.22
C PRO A 14 -25.27 -4.17 10.33
N ALA A 15 -24.34 -5.10 10.18
CA ALA A 15 -23.86 -5.91 11.29
C ALA A 15 -22.35 -6.12 11.12
N ALA A 16 -21.59 -5.36 11.91
CA ALA A 16 -20.21 -5.63 12.20
C ALA A 16 -20.08 -7.03 12.83
N VAL A 17 -19.22 -7.87 12.28
CA VAL A 17 -18.64 -9.01 13.00
C VAL A 17 -17.16 -9.09 12.63
N CYS A 18 -16.34 -8.37 13.40
CA CYS A 18 -14.94 -8.71 13.59
C CYS A 18 -14.88 -9.89 14.55
N THR A 19 -14.69 -11.10 14.02
CA THR A 19 -14.19 -12.28 14.73
C THR A 19 -13.64 -13.22 13.67
N ALA A 20 -12.55 -13.95 13.84
CA ALA A 20 -11.45 -13.98 14.78
C ALA A 20 -10.43 -14.92 14.10
N LEU A 21 -9.17 -14.80 14.48
CA LEU A 21 -8.04 -15.59 14.00
C LEU A 21 -8.35 -17.10 13.94
N SER A 22 -8.23 -17.71 12.77
CA SER A 22 -7.99 -19.15 12.65
C SER A 22 -6.48 -19.37 12.53
N SER A 23 -5.86 -19.58 13.68
CA SER A 23 -4.51 -20.07 13.85
C SER A 23 -4.40 -21.52 13.32
N SER A 24 -3.73 -21.71 12.19
CA SER A 24 -3.17 -23.01 11.83
C SER A 24 -1.81 -23.16 12.51
N THR A 25 -1.75 -24.08 13.47
CA THR A 25 -0.54 -24.49 14.18
C THR A 25 0.45 -25.15 13.22
N ASN A 26 1.56 -24.47 12.97
CA ASN A 26 2.83 -25.14 12.68
C ASN A 26 3.77 -24.84 13.84
N SER A 27 4.04 -25.86 14.64
CA SER A 27 5.07 -25.83 15.69
C SER A 27 6.47 -25.81 15.06
N ALA A 28 7.38 -25.14 15.78
CA ALA A 28 8.84 -25.05 15.63
C ALA A 28 9.34 -24.06 14.54
N HIS A 29 10.09 -23.00 14.83
CA HIS A 29 10.96 -22.67 15.96
C HIS A 29 10.53 -21.39 16.70
N ALA A 30 10.35 -21.47 18.01
CA ALA A 30 10.47 -20.28 18.86
C ALA A 30 11.97 -19.93 18.93
N ALA A 31 12.48 -19.24 17.90
CA ALA A 31 13.63 -18.39 18.09
C ALA A 31 13.22 -17.37 19.15
N ASP A 32 13.90 -17.38 20.29
CA ASP A 32 13.71 -16.43 21.36
C ASP A 32 13.85 -15.03 20.75
N LYS A 33 12.72 -14.38 20.45
CA LYS A 33 12.68 -13.12 19.71
C LYS A 33 13.17 -12.04 20.66
N GLU A 34 14.49 -11.90 20.76
CA GLU A 34 15.21 -10.91 21.57
C GLU A 34 14.38 -9.63 21.69
N ALA A 35 14.10 -9.21 22.93
CA ALA A 35 13.17 -8.12 23.22
C ALA A 35 13.61 -6.84 22.52
N GLY A 36 12.95 -6.54 21.40
CA GLY A 36 13.23 -5.40 20.55
C GLY A 36 12.05 -4.43 20.49
N ASN A 37 12.37 -3.14 20.31
CA ASN A 37 11.41 -2.05 20.15
C ASN A 37 10.94 -1.97 18.69
N ILE A 38 9.64 -1.71 18.50
CA ILE A 38 9.06 -1.43 17.18
C ILE A 38 9.34 0.03 16.81
N ILE A 39 9.74 0.25 15.58
CA ILE A 39 9.87 1.56 14.94
C ILE A 39 8.77 1.65 13.88
N LEU A 40 7.95 2.69 13.95
CA LEU A 40 6.96 3.02 12.93
C LEU A 40 7.52 4.13 12.04
N LEU A 41 7.55 3.91 10.73
CA LEU A 41 8.05 4.86 9.75
C LEU A 41 6.92 5.24 8.79
N GLY A 42 6.81 6.52 8.46
CA GLY A 42 5.75 7.06 7.61
C GLY A 42 4.99 8.21 8.28
N PRO A 43 3.86 8.65 7.71
CA PRO A 43 3.18 8.09 6.54
C PRO A 43 3.95 8.32 5.23
N PHE A 44 3.97 7.32 4.37
CA PHE A 44 4.48 7.41 3.01
C PHE A 44 3.30 7.51 2.03
N ARG A 45 3.42 8.45 1.09
CA ARG A 45 2.45 8.65 0.02
C ARG A 45 2.84 7.85 -1.22
N ILE A 46 1.88 7.19 -1.84
CA ILE A 46 2.13 6.27 -2.96
C ILE A 46 1.78 6.86 -4.33
N ASP A 47 1.08 7.98 -4.37
CA ASP A 47 0.66 8.65 -5.60
C ASP A 47 1.86 9.10 -6.46
N GLY A 48 2.93 9.60 -5.83
CA GLY A 48 4.16 9.95 -6.53
C GLY A 48 4.87 8.75 -7.17
N TRP A 49 4.82 7.58 -6.53
CA TRP A 49 5.42 6.35 -7.08
C TRP A 49 4.60 5.82 -8.26
N PHE A 50 3.27 5.89 -8.15
CA PHE A 50 2.38 5.58 -9.26
C PHE A 50 2.64 6.49 -10.47
N LEU A 51 2.74 7.81 -10.26
CA LEU A 51 3.04 8.78 -11.32
C LEU A 51 4.35 8.50 -12.03
N LYS A 52 5.38 8.08 -11.30
CA LYS A 52 6.66 7.69 -11.90
C LYS A 52 6.55 6.38 -12.69
N ALA A 53 5.86 5.38 -12.15
CA ALA A 53 5.73 4.08 -12.80
C ALA A 53 4.97 4.16 -14.14
N ARG A 54 3.96 5.02 -14.24
CA ARG A 54 3.19 5.20 -15.48
C ARG A 54 3.96 5.87 -16.62
N GLU A 55 5.07 6.56 -16.35
CA GLU A 55 5.96 7.08 -17.39
C GLU A 55 6.55 5.94 -18.22
N THR A 56 6.79 4.79 -17.58
CA THR A 56 7.34 3.58 -18.23
C THR A 56 6.30 2.50 -18.49
N SER A 57 5.14 2.55 -17.83
CA SER A 57 4.09 1.53 -17.93
C SER A 57 2.70 2.19 -17.82
N PRO A 58 2.18 2.77 -18.92
CA PRO A 58 0.88 3.44 -18.92
C PRO A 58 -0.27 2.49 -18.55
N LEU A 59 -1.38 3.04 -18.03
CA LEU A 59 -2.61 2.30 -17.70
C LEU A 59 -3.38 1.72 -18.93
N GLY A 60 -2.75 1.66 -20.10
CA GLY A 60 -3.39 1.24 -21.35
C GLY A 60 -3.45 -0.29 -21.51
N GLY A 61 -4.52 -0.79 -22.13
CA GLY A 61 -4.62 -2.19 -22.58
C GLY A 61 -5.67 -3.06 -21.86
N PRO A 62 -5.66 -3.21 -20.53
CA PRO A 62 -6.43 -4.27 -19.86
C PRO A 62 -7.88 -3.91 -19.50
N LEU A 63 -8.31 -2.65 -19.69
CA LEU A 63 -9.68 -2.21 -19.42
C LEU A 63 -10.56 -2.08 -20.66
N GLN A 64 -10.13 -2.56 -21.83
CA GLN A 64 -11.01 -2.60 -23.01
C GLN A 64 -12.17 -3.59 -22.79
N PRO A 65 -13.41 -3.27 -23.23
CA PRO A 65 -13.77 -2.18 -24.14
C PRO A 65 -14.00 -0.82 -23.46
N LEU A 66 -13.87 -0.72 -22.14
CA LEU A 66 -13.94 0.57 -21.46
C LEU A 66 -12.73 1.45 -21.83
N SER A 67 -12.90 2.76 -21.64
CA SER A 67 -11.78 3.69 -21.79
C SER A 67 -10.84 3.54 -20.61
N THR A 68 -9.53 3.63 -20.87
CA THR A 68 -8.53 3.78 -19.80
C THR A 68 -8.88 5.01 -18.96
N PRO A 69 -8.94 4.92 -17.62
CA PRO A 69 -9.23 6.07 -16.79
C PRO A 69 -8.10 7.08 -16.83
N LYS A 70 -8.45 8.34 -16.58
CA LYS A 70 -7.49 9.43 -16.43
C LYS A 70 -6.65 9.17 -15.19
N SER A 71 -5.37 9.46 -15.29
CA SER A 71 -4.46 9.17 -14.18
C SER A 71 -4.60 10.16 -13.03
N GLU A 72 -5.13 11.35 -13.29
CA GLU A 72 -5.47 12.33 -12.28
C GLU A 72 -6.54 11.78 -11.32
N ASP A 73 -7.51 11.01 -11.84
CA ASP A 73 -8.54 10.35 -11.02
C ASP A 73 -7.94 9.24 -10.16
N VAL A 74 -7.04 8.43 -10.73
CA VAL A 74 -6.29 7.38 -10.01
C VAL A 74 -5.43 8.00 -8.91
N VAL A 75 -4.66 9.05 -9.24
CA VAL A 75 -3.84 9.80 -8.29
C VAL A 75 -4.67 10.39 -7.16
N LYS A 76 -5.86 10.92 -7.46
CA LYS A 76 -6.75 11.46 -6.44
C LYS A 76 -7.13 10.40 -5.40
N VAL A 77 -7.46 9.18 -5.83
CA VAL A 77 -7.73 8.08 -4.90
C VAL A 77 -6.48 7.71 -4.11
N LEU A 78 -5.36 7.50 -4.80
CA LEU A 78 -4.09 7.08 -4.18
C LEU A 78 -3.50 8.14 -3.22
N SER A 79 -3.80 9.42 -3.43
CA SER A 79 -3.36 10.52 -2.56
C SER A 79 -3.89 10.43 -1.13
N GLY A 80 -5.02 9.73 -0.95
CA GLY A 80 -5.60 9.43 0.36
C GLY A 80 -5.02 8.18 1.02
N CYS A 81 -4.23 7.38 0.30
CA CYS A 81 -3.61 6.17 0.83
C CYS A 81 -2.27 6.51 1.50
N GLN A 82 -2.09 5.99 2.71
CA GLN A 82 -0.88 6.15 3.50
C GLN A 82 -0.28 4.78 3.78
N LEU A 83 1.02 4.63 3.54
CA LEU A 83 1.76 3.45 3.94
C LEU A 83 2.63 3.73 5.15
N TYR A 84 2.77 2.73 6.00
CA TYR A 84 3.71 2.74 7.11
C TYR A 84 4.57 1.49 7.07
N LEU A 85 5.83 1.63 7.46
CA LEU A 85 6.73 0.51 7.67
C LEU A 85 6.90 0.28 9.16
N LEU A 86 6.71 -0.96 9.60
CA LEU A 86 7.05 -1.39 10.95
C LEU A 86 8.33 -2.18 10.83
N ASP A 87 9.36 -1.69 11.49
CA ASP A 87 10.63 -2.40 11.64
C ASP A 87 10.93 -2.58 13.13
N ARG A 88 11.85 -3.49 13.44
CA ARG A 88 12.24 -3.78 14.81
C ARG A 88 13.71 -3.47 15.01
N ARG A 89 14.02 -2.86 16.16
CA ARG A 89 15.39 -2.70 16.64
C ARG A 89 15.60 -3.41 17.96
N ILE A 90 16.82 -3.85 18.18
CA ILE A 90 17.27 -4.51 19.39
C ILE A 90 18.25 -3.59 20.10
N GLY A 91 18.06 -3.43 21.41
CA GLY A 91 18.82 -2.50 22.25
C GLY A 91 18.13 -1.13 22.43
N ALA A 92 18.35 -0.53 23.60
CA ALA A 92 17.78 0.77 23.98
C ALA A 92 18.71 1.95 23.62
N ASP A 93 20.02 1.75 23.66
CA ASP A 93 21.03 2.76 23.31
C ASP A 93 21.20 2.81 21.77
N PRO A 94 20.86 3.92 21.08
CA PRO A 94 21.00 4.02 19.63
C PRO A 94 22.41 3.76 19.09
N LYS A 95 23.46 3.98 19.90
CA LYS A 95 24.86 3.73 19.50
C LYS A 95 25.25 2.26 19.55
N LYS A 96 24.50 1.45 20.29
CA LYS A 96 24.68 -0.01 20.42
C LYS A 96 23.53 -0.79 19.81
N ALA A 97 22.47 -0.08 19.40
CA ALA A 97 21.30 -0.68 18.82
C ALA A 97 21.62 -1.22 17.42
N ARG A 98 20.98 -2.34 17.11
CA ARG A 98 21.02 -2.94 15.78
C ARG A 98 19.58 -3.16 15.31
N PHE A 99 19.39 -3.23 14.02
CA PHE A 99 18.10 -3.67 13.52
C PHE A 99 17.95 -5.18 13.76
N ALA A 100 16.73 -5.64 13.98
CA ALA A 100 16.40 -7.06 13.96
C ALA A 100 16.55 -7.62 12.53
N ASP A 101 16.62 -8.93 12.38
CA ASP A 101 16.85 -9.57 11.08
C ASP A 101 15.80 -9.15 10.04
N SER A 102 16.21 -9.15 8.77
CA SER A 102 15.50 -8.50 7.65
C SER A 102 14.07 -8.99 7.42
N ASP A 103 13.74 -10.19 7.88
CA ASP A 103 12.43 -10.81 7.60
C ASP A 103 11.31 -10.24 8.49
N SER A 104 11.59 -9.16 9.24
CA SER A 104 10.71 -8.59 10.26
C SER A 104 10.02 -7.28 9.86
N VAL A 105 10.17 -6.83 8.61
CA VAL A 105 9.51 -5.58 8.16
C VAL A 105 8.10 -5.85 7.68
N GLU A 106 7.14 -5.23 8.35
CA GLU A 106 5.73 -5.26 7.99
C GLU A 106 5.32 -3.93 7.36
N VAL A 107 4.40 -3.99 6.39
CA VAL A 107 3.81 -2.80 5.77
C VAL A 107 2.37 -2.69 6.25
N LEU A 108 2.01 -1.54 6.82
CA LEU A 108 0.63 -1.20 7.13
C LEU A 108 0.08 -0.19 6.14
N MET A 109 -1.21 -0.33 5.84
CA MET A 109 -1.97 0.61 5.03
C MET A 109 -2.95 1.37 5.93
N GLY A 110 -3.02 2.67 5.74
CA GLY A 110 -3.96 3.56 6.41
C GLY A 110 -4.60 4.55 5.44
N GLY A 111 -5.61 5.27 5.91
CA GLY A 111 -6.36 6.23 5.10
C GLY A 111 -7.28 5.58 4.07
N THR A 112 -7.44 6.22 2.92
CA THR A 112 -8.32 5.77 1.84
C THR A 112 -7.62 4.71 1.00
N ILE A 113 -7.95 3.44 1.24
CA ILE A 113 -7.41 2.30 0.48
C ILE A 113 -8.25 1.94 -0.76
N SER A 114 -9.42 2.55 -0.92
CA SER A 114 -10.31 2.35 -2.07
C SER A 114 -11.08 3.61 -2.41
N GLY A 115 -11.39 3.80 -3.69
CA GLY A 115 -12.19 4.93 -4.16
C GLY A 115 -12.99 4.60 -5.40
N GLU A 116 -14.08 5.33 -5.59
CA GLU A 116 -14.96 5.23 -6.76
C GLU A 116 -15.08 6.61 -7.42
N TRP A 117 -15.11 6.62 -8.74
CA TRP A 117 -15.43 7.81 -9.52
C TRP A 117 -16.22 7.46 -10.77
N LYS A 118 -16.81 8.48 -11.40
CA LYS A 118 -17.58 8.34 -12.63
C LYS A 118 -16.99 9.16 -13.76
N ASP A 119 -17.03 8.60 -14.95
CA ASP A 119 -16.69 9.28 -16.20
C ASP A 119 -17.80 9.00 -17.23
N GLY A 120 -18.70 9.97 -17.38
CA GLY A 120 -19.93 9.80 -18.16
C GLY A 120 -20.83 8.70 -17.59
N LYS A 121 -21.05 7.64 -18.37
CA LYS A 121 -21.84 6.45 -17.97
C LYS A 121 -21.02 5.40 -17.24
N LYS A 122 -19.69 5.54 -17.21
CA LYS A 122 -18.77 4.57 -16.65
C LYS A 122 -18.55 4.87 -15.17
N THR A 123 -18.49 3.82 -14.36
CA THR A 123 -18.08 3.87 -12.96
C THR A 123 -16.78 3.08 -12.83
N PHE A 124 -15.79 3.69 -12.21
CA PHE A 124 -14.50 3.07 -11.94
C PHE A 124 -14.30 2.96 -10.44
N THR A 125 -13.76 1.83 -10.01
CA THR A 125 -13.41 1.56 -8.62
C THR A 125 -11.94 1.16 -8.58
N LEU A 126 -11.18 1.78 -7.70
CA LEU A 126 -9.80 1.41 -7.41
C LEU A 126 -9.70 0.92 -5.98
N SER A 127 -8.93 -0.12 -5.74
CA SER A 127 -8.45 -0.49 -4.40
C SER A 127 -6.96 -0.76 -4.42
N VAL A 128 -6.26 -0.33 -3.37
CA VAL A 128 -4.91 -0.81 -3.07
C VAL A 128 -5.04 -2.22 -2.51
N ALA A 129 -4.61 -3.21 -3.28
CA ALA A 129 -4.81 -4.63 -2.97
C ALA A 129 -3.73 -5.15 -2.02
N THR A 130 -2.46 -4.83 -2.30
CA THR A 130 -1.33 -5.24 -1.46
C THR A 130 -0.27 -4.15 -1.43
N ALA A 131 0.46 -4.10 -0.31
CA ALA A 131 1.69 -3.33 -0.16
C ALA A 131 2.70 -4.22 0.60
N GLU A 132 3.86 -4.45 0.01
CA GLU A 132 4.84 -5.40 0.51
C GLU A 132 6.24 -4.78 0.48
N ALA A 133 7.02 -5.01 1.54
CA ALA A 133 8.41 -4.61 1.57
C ALA A 133 9.24 -5.58 0.72
N ILE A 134 10.06 -5.03 -0.17
CA ILE A 134 11.00 -5.80 -1.00
C ILE A 134 12.44 -5.59 -0.55
N ALA A 135 13.18 -6.72 -0.60
CA ALA A 135 14.61 -6.88 -0.34
C ALA A 135 15.32 -5.63 0.20
N GLY A 136 15.39 -5.56 1.53
CA GLY A 136 16.07 -4.50 2.26
C GLY A 136 17.53 -4.80 2.51
N GLY A 137 18.33 -3.75 2.66
CA GLY A 137 19.74 -3.84 3.04
C GLY A 137 20.00 -3.03 4.30
N THR A 138 20.85 -3.54 5.18
CA THR A 138 21.35 -2.79 6.34
C THR A 138 22.81 -2.44 6.12
N SER A 139 23.19 -1.19 6.34
CA SER A 139 24.57 -0.71 6.30
C SER A 139 25.03 -0.37 7.70
N TYR A 140 26.06 -1.07 8.15
CA TYR A 140 26.81 -0.79 9.37
C TYR A 140 28.12 -0.12 8.97
N LYS A 141 28.34 1.12 9.43
CA LYS A 141 29.59 1.84 9.25
C LYS A 141 30.09 2.27 10.63
N GLU A 142 31.38 2.11 10.87
CA GLU A 142 31.98 2.51 12.14
C GLU A 142 31.79 4.02 12.38
N GLY A 143 31.45 4.40 13.62
CA GLY A 143 31.22 5.79 13.99
C GLY A 143 29.93 6.42 13.46
N VAL A 144 29.09 5.67 12.72
CA VAL A 144 27.82 6.15 12.16
C VAL A 144 26.68 5.25 12.61
N LEU A 145 25.48 5.83 12.82
CA LEU A 145 24.29 5.06 13.13
C LEU A 145 23.99 4.04 12.01
N PRO A 146 23.60 2.79 12.35
CA PRO A 146 23.15 1.84 11.36
C PRO A 146 22.02 2.42 10.51
N THR A 147 22.09 2.20 9.21
CA THR A 147 21.04 2.62 8.27
C THR A 147 20.45 1.42 7.58
N ARG A 148 19.18 1.50 7.24
CA ARG A 148 18.46 0.45 6.54
C ARG A 148 17.66 1.06 5.40
N GLY A 149 17.47 0.29 4.35
CA GLY A 149 16.61 0.72 3.27
C GLY A 149 15.82 -0.41 2.64
N TRP A 150 14.63 -0.06 2.17
CA TRP A 150 13.62 -0.95 1.62
C TRP A 150 13.03 -0.37 0.35
N GLY A 151 12.72 -1.23 -0.63
CA GLY A 151 11.71 -0.88 -1.61
C GLY A 151 10.34 -1.33 -1.09
N LEU A 152 9.29 -0.73 -1.63
CA LEU A 152 7.92 -1.20 -1.45
C LEU A 152 7.35 -1.56 -2.81
N ASN A 153 6.70 -2.71 -2.92
CA ASN A 153 5.87 -3.06 -4.06
C ASN A 153 4.41 -2.85 -3.68
N ILE A 154 3.67 -2.20 -4.57
CA ILE A 154 2.26 -1.88 -4.40
C ILE A 154 1.51 -2.52 -5.55
N SER A 155 0.45 -3.24 -5.23
CA SER A 155 -0.53 -3.70 -6.20
C SER A 155 -1.82 -2.93 -6.03
N ILE A 156 -2.35 -2.40 -7.13
CA ILE A 156 -3.68 -1.81 -7.18
C ILE A 156 -4.57 -2.65 -8.09
N HIS A 157 -5.81 -2.82 -7.68
CA HIS A 157 -6.86 -3.39 -8.49
C HIS A 157 -7.75 -2.26 -8.98
N LEU A 158 -8.08 -2.31 -10.26
CA LEU A 158 -8.89 -1.32 -10.93
C LEU A 158 -10.02 -2.02 -11.66
N TRP A 159 -11.24 -1.70 -11.29
CA TRP A 159 -12.46 -2.19 -11.93
C TRP A 159 -13.15 -1.04 -12.65
N GLY A 160 -13.81 -1.36 -13.76
CA GLY A 160 -14.66 -0.43 -14.47
C GLY A 160 -15.92 -1.12 -14.96
N THR A 161 -17.04 -0.40 -14.94
CA THR A 161 -18.30 -0.85 -15.55
C THR A 161 -19.04 0.31 -16.19
N ASP A 162 -19.79 0.07 -17.26
CA ASP A 162 -20.75 1.02 -17.84
C ASP A 162 -22.22 0.61 -17.63
N GLY A 163 -22.44 -0.42 -16.80
CA GLY A 163 -23.74 -1.03 -16.52
C GLY A 163 -24.08 -2.21 -17.44
N GLN A 164 -23.36 -2.42 -18.55
CA GLN A 164 -23.48 -3.60 -19.41
C GLN A 164 -22.24 -4.49 -19.29
N ASP A 165 -21.07 -3.89 -19.42
CA ASP A 165 -19.79 -4.59 -19.34
C ASP A 165 -19.09 -4.32 -18.01
N THR A 166 -18.25 -5.26 -17.57
CA THR A 166 -17.36 -5.08 -16.43
C THR A 166 -15.97 -5.59 -16.80
N VAL A 167 -14.96 -4.78 -16.51
CA VAL A 167 -13.54 -5.07 -16.79
C VAL A 167 -12.72 -4.85 -15.52
N GLN A 168 -11.60 -5.55 -15.44
CA GLN A 168 -10.67 -5.40 -14.32
C GLN A 168 -9.22 -5.47 -14.78
N ALA A 169 -8.36 -4.78 -14.06
CA ALA A 169 -6.93 -4.78 -14.29
C ALA A 169 -6.19 -4.69 -12.96
N ILE A 170 -5.04 -5.36 -12.88
CA ILE A 170 -4.12 -5.29 -11.75
C ILE A 170 -2.87 -4.55 -12.22
N TYR A 171 -2.45 -3.53 -11.47
CA TYR A 171 -1.23 -2.80 -11.75
C TYR A 171 -0.27 -2.92 -10.58
N HIS A 172 1.01 -3.07 -10.89
CA HIS A 172 2.08 -3.12 -9.91
C HIS A 172 3.03 -1.94 -10.13
N PHE A 173 3.43 -1.29 -9.04
CA PHE A 173 4.47 -0.27 -9.07
C PHE A 173 5.31 -0.33 -7.80
N SER A 174 6.50 0.28 -7.84
CA SER A 174 7.50 0.13 -6.78
C SER A 174 8.15 1.45 -6.38
N SER A 175 8.51 1.54 -5.10
CA SER A 175 9.33 2.63 -4.56
C SER A 175 10.83 2.38 -4.71
N ASP A 176 11.29 1.36 -5.45
CA ASP A 176 12.72 0.96 -5.46
C ASP A 176 13.69 2.05 -6.00
N LYS A 177 13.16 3.10 -6.66
CA LYS A 177 13.96 4.20 -7.21
C LYS A 177 13.34 5.57 -6.90
N PRO A 178 13.60 6.21 -5.74
CA PRO A 178 14.58 5.83 -4.72
C PRO A 178 13.99 4.96 -3.59
N ARG A 179 14.76 3.96 -3.15
CA ARG A 179 14.46 3.18 -1.93
C ARG A 179 14.23 4.10 -0.74
N LEU A 180 13.29 3.70 0.11
CA LEU A 180 13.13 4.27 1.45
C LEU A 180 14.41 3.98 2.23
N ARG A 181 15.01 5.00 2.83
CA ARG A 181 16.14 4.81 3.76
C ARG A 181 15.92 5.57 5.04
N TYR A 182 16.31 4.96 6.14
CA TYR A 182 16.22 5.53 7.48
C TYR A 182 17.36 4.99 8.36
N ASP A 183 17.60 5.66 9.48
CA ASP A 183 18.54 5.19 10.49
C ASP A 183 17.85 4.40 11.62
N ILE A 184 18.65 3.85 12.53
CA ILE A 184 18.20 3.06 13.69
C ILE A 184 17.29 3.82 14.67
N THR A 185 17.21 5.15 14.55
CA THR A 185 16.30 5.99 15.34
C THR A 185 14.93 6.15 14.69
N GLY A 186 14.81 5.74 13.43
CA GLY A 186 13.63 5.92 12.58
C GLY A 186 13.63 7.23 11.80
N THR A 187 14.75 7.96 11.80
CA THR A 187 14.88 9.20 11.03
C THR A 187 15.02 8.85 9.55
N ILE A 188 14.14 9.40 8.71
CA ILE A 188 14.13 9.19 7.26
C ILE A 188 15.27 9.98 6.62
N LEU A 189 16.14 9.28 5.88
CA LEU A 189 17.36 9.82 5.27
C LEU A 189 17.20 10.15 3.79
N THR A 190 16.17 9.60 3.13
CA THR A 190 15.83 9.92 1.74
C THR A 190 14.33 10.20 1.70
N GLU A 191 13.93 11.39 1.24
CA GLU A 191 12.51 11.66 1.02
C GLU A 191 11.98 10.66 -0.03
N PRO A 192 10.91 9.90 0.28
CA PRO A 192 10.28 9.04 -0.69
C PRO A 192 9.40 9.86 -1.62
N GLY A 193 9.86 10.04 -2.84
CA GLY A 193 9.04 10.54 -3.94
C GLY A 193 9.10 12.05 -4.14
N PRO A 194 8.64 12.52 -5.31
CA PRO A 194 8.63 13.94 -5.64
C PRO A 194 7.70 14.70 -4.69
N LYS A 195 8.14 15.88 -4.24
CA LYS A 195 7.26 16.84 -3.57
C LYS A 195 6.09 17.17 -4.52
N PRO A 196 4.84 17.19 -4.04
CA PRO A 196 3.74 17.67 -4.85
C PRO A 196 4.03 19.13 -5.24
N THR A 197 3.97 19.41 -6.54
CA THR A 197 3.87 20.77 -7.07
C THR A 197 2.48 21.33 -6.80
#